data_AF-A0A1G1ZQH7-F1
#
_entry.id   AF-A0A1G1ZQH7-F1
#
_cell.length_a   1.000
_cell.length_b   1.000
_cell.length_c   1.000
_cell.angle_alpha   90.00
_cell.angle_beta   90.00
_cell.angle_gamma   90.00
#
_symmetry.space_group_name_H-M   'P 1'
#
loop_
_entity.id
_entity.type
_entity.pdbx_description
1 polymer ?
#
loop_
_entity_poly.entity_id
_entity_poly.type
_entity_poly.pdbx_seq_one_letter_code
_entity_poly.pdbx_strand_id
1 'polypeptide(L)'
;MYLKKSVEIIMSEYKGNVPRNPEALIQLPGIGINTAGSISVFAYNIPVPFIETNIRTVFIYCFFKKTKRMINDQELLKCIEKTLDKENPREWYYALMDYGAMLKNKHGNPNYKSTHYRRQSPFKGSNREVRSWILKEILKKAQGEEEIKNELQSVGEDVIEKNLSALVREGFVKKKNNIYSII
;
A
#
# COMPACT_ATOMS: atom_id res chain seq x y z
N MET A 1 -2.13 11.90 0.97
CA MET A 1 -1.95 12.64 2.25
C MET A 1 -2.26 11.86 3.54
N TYR A 2 -2.75 10.61 3.49
CA TYR A 2 -3.20 9.89 4.70
C TYR A 2 -2.11 9.64 5.76
N LEU A 3 -0.87 9.36 5.33
CA LEU A 3 0.25 9.17 6.25
C LEU A 3 0.49 10.43 7.10
N LYS A 4 0.57 11.61 6.47
CA LYS A 4 0.75 12.89 7.19
C LYS A 4 -0.37 13.11 8.20
N LYS A 5 -1.63 12.94 7.79
CA LYS A 5 -2.79 13.09 8.67
C LYS A 5 -2.76 12.12 9.86
N SER A 6 -2.37 10.87 9.63
CA SER A 6 -2.20 9.89 10.69
C SER A 6 -1.13 10.33 11.69
N VAL A 7 0.01 10.83 11.22
CA VAL A 7 1.09 11.34 12.08
C VAL A 7 0.63 12.57 12.86
N GLU A 8 -0.09 13.50 12.24
CA GLU A 8 -0.67 14.67 12.92
C GLU A 8 -1.58 14.24 14.08
N ILE A 9 -2.47 13.26 13.86
CA ILE A 9 -3.34 12.68 14.89
C ILE A 9 -2.52 11.98 15.99
N ILE A 10 -1.50 11.20 15.62
CA ILE A 10 -0.62 10.54 16.59
C ILE A 10 0.07 11.57 17.49
N MET A 11 0.54 12.68 16.92
CA MET A 11 1.18 13.75 17.69
C MET A 11 0.21 14.44 18.65
N SER A 12 -0.99 14.79 18.19
CA SER A 12 -1.96 15.55 18.98
C SER A 12 -2.73 14.72 20.01
N GLU A 13 -3.21 13.53 19.61
CA GLU A 13 -4.11 12.71 20.42
C GLU A 13 -3.37 11.62 21.20
N TYR A 14 -2.28 11.08 20.63
CA TYR A 14 -1.51 9.99 21.22
C TYR A 14 -0.15 10.43 21.76
N LYS A 15 0.09 11.74 21.87
CA LYS A 15 1.33 12.34 22.41
C LYS A 15 2.59 11.81 21.72
N GLY A 16 2.52 11.61 20.41
CA GLY A 16 3.61 11.09 19.58
C GLY A 16 3.83 9.57 19.66
N ASN A 17 3.01 8.84 20.42
CA ASN A 17 3.11 7.38 20.52
C ASN A 17 2.16 6.71 19.52
N VAL A 18 2.69 5.90 18.62
CA VAL A 18 1.85 5.09 17.73
C VAL A 18 0.99 4.12 18.57
N PRO A 19 -0.33 4.03 18.33
CA PRO A 19 -1.18 3.12 19.09
C PRO A 19 -0.75 1.66 18.92
N ARG A 20 -0.84 0.88 20.01
CA ARG A 20 -0.45 -0.54 20.00
C ARG A 20 -1.59 -1.48 19.63
N ASN A 21 -2.82 -1.11 19.92
CA ASN A 21 -3.98 -1.95 19.64
C ASN A 21 -4.48 -1.74 18.19
N PRO A 22 -4.89 -2.81 17.50
CA PRO A 22 -5.42 -2.71 16.13
C PRO A 22 -6.63 -1.77 16.00
N GLU A 23 -7.51 -1.74 17.00
CA GLU A 23 -8.77 -0.99 16.96
C GLU A 23 -8.53 0.52 16.83
N ALA A 24 -7.57 1.07 17.58
CA ALA A 24 -7.15 2.46 17.51
C ALA A 24 -6.35 2.74 16.25
N LEU A 25 -5.49 1.80 15.82
CA LEU A 25 -4.75 1.93 14.56
C LEU A 25 -5.70 2.07 13.36
N ILE A 26 -6.81 1.32 13.33
CA ILE A 26 -7.82 1.41 12.26
C ILE A 26 -8.51 2.78 12.19
N GLN A 27 -8.55 3.53 13.30
CA GLN A 27 -9.12 4.89 13.29
C GLN A 27 -8.20 5.90 12.57
N LEU A 28 -6.92 5.56 12.37
CA LEU A 28 -5.99 6.46 11.69
C LEU A 28 -6.26 6.48 10.18
N PRO A 29 -6.25 7.66 9.53
CA PRO A 29 -6.51 7.79 8.11
C PRO A 29 -5.64 6.88 7.24
N GLY A 30 -6.27 6.06 6.41
CA GLY A 30 -5.59 5.16 5.47
C GLY A 30 -5.02 3.88 6.08
N ILE A 31 -5.25 3.61 7.38
CA ILE A 31 -4.89 2.35 8.02
C ILE A 31 -6.11 1.43 8.04
N GLY A 32 -6.08 0.37 7.22
CA GLY A 32 -7.07 -0.71 7.27
C GLY A 32 -6.64 -1.87 8.17
N ILE A 33 -7.51 -2.88 8.32
CA ILE A 33 -7.30 -4.02 9.21
C ILE A 33 -5.94 -4.73 9.02
N ASN A 34 -5.52 -4.93 7.77
CA ASN A 34 -4.24 -5.60 7.48
C ASN A 34 -3.03 -4.74 7.90
N THR A 35 -3.10 -3.42 7.70
CA THR A 35 -2.03 -2.50 8.10
C THR A 35 -1.99 -2.34 9.62
N ALA A 36 -3.15 -2.29 10.28
CA ALA A 36 -3.23 -2.26 11.74
C ALA A 36 -2.65 -3.54 12.37
N GLY A 37 -3.01 -4.71 11.83
CA GLY A 37 -2.44 -5.98 12.26
C GLY A 37 -0.94 -6.07 12.02
N SER A 38 -0.45 -5.63 10.86
CA SER A 38 0.99 -5.62 10.57
C SER A 38 1.77 -4.69 11.49
N ILE A 39 1.27 -3.49 11.79
CA ILE A 39 1.90 -2.58 12.77
C ILE A 39 1.93 -3.24 14.16
N SER A 40 0.82 -3.84 14.59
CA SER A 40 0.71 -4.50 15.90
C SER A 40 1.74 -5.63 16.06
N VAL A 41 1.89 -6.46 15.02
CA VAL A 41 2.88 -7.54 15.00
C VAL A 41 4.30 -7.00 14.91
N PHE A 42 4.62 -6.19 13.90
CA PHE A 42 6.01 -5.81 13.63
C PHE A 42 6.55 -4.81 14.64
N ALA A 43 5.79 -3.77 15.00
CA ALA A 43 6.26 -2.77 15.94
C ALA A 43 6.20 -3.28 17.39
N TYR A 44 5.17 -4.04 17.75
CA TYR A 44 4.87 -4.35 19.16
C TYR A 44 4.90 -5.83 19.53
N ASN A 45 5.20 -6.74 18.58
CA ASN A 45 5.20 -8.18 18.79
C ASN A 45 3.86 -8.71 19.35
N ILE A 46 2.74 -8.09 18.96
CA ILE A 46 1.40 -8.50 19.40
C ILE A 46 0.85 -9.51 18.38
N PRO A 47 0.37 -10.70 18.81
CA PRO A 47 -0.08 -11.75 17.90
C PRO A 47 -1.45 -11.44 17.30
N VAL A 48 -1.46 -10.66 16.22
CA VAL A 48 -2.67 -10.28 15.49
C VAL A 48 -2.68 -10.94 14.11
N PRO A 49 -3.74 -11.66 13.72
CA PRO A 49 -3.85 -12.22 12.39
C PRO A 49 -4.04 -11.12 11.34
N PHE A 50 -3.17 -11.10 10.32
CA PHE A 50 -3.33 -10.24 9.15
C PHE A 50 -2.86 -10.93 7.88
N ILE A 51 -3.27 -10.39 6.72
CA ILE A 51 -2.89 -10.93 5.41
C ILE A 51 -2.09 -9.90 4.61
N GLU A 52 -0.87 -10.28 4.23
CA GLU A 52 -0.04 -9.63 3.22
C GLU A 52 0.10 -10.56 1.99
N THR A 53 0.57 -10.06 0.85
CA THR A 53 0.71 -10.81 -0.39
C THR A 53 1.63 -12.04 -0.30
N ASN A 54 2.73 -12.01 0.46
CA ASN A 54 3.63 -13.14 0.69
C ASN A 54 3.00 -14.16 1.65
N ILE A 55 2.40 -13.69 2.74
CA ILE A 55 1.67 -14.54 3.69
C ILE A 55 0.54 -15.29 2.95
N ARG A 56 -0.25 -14.57 2.15
CA ARG A 56 -1.28 -15.15 1.27
C ARG A 56 -0.72 -16.25 0.37
N THR A 57 0.47 -16.03 -0.21
CA THR A 57 1.13 -17.03 -1.04
C THR A 57 1.43 -18.31 -0.26
N VAL A 58 1.99 -18.22 0.95
CA VAL A 58 2.28 -19.38 1.80
C VAL A 58 1.00 -20.17 2.07
N PHE A 59 -0.05 -19.52 2.56
CA PHE A 59 -1.27 -20.23 2.94
C PHE A 59 -2.02 -20.85 1.76
N ILE A 60 -2.08 -20.17 0.61
CA ILE A 60 -2.64 -20.77 -0.61
C ILE A 60 -1.80 -21.97 -1.05
N TYR A 61 -0.46 -21.85 -1.01
CA TYR A 61 0.44 -22.94 -1.42
C TYR A 61 0.37 -24.15 -0.49
N CYS A 62 0.29 -23.95 0.83
CA CYS A 62 0.31 -25.04 1.80
C CYS A 62 -1.06 -25.72 1.94
N PHE A 63 -2.15 -24.94 2.01
CA PHE A 63 -3.46 -25.47 2.38
C PHE A 63 -4.44 -25.59 1.20
N PHE A 64 -4.22 -24.85 0.11
CA PHE A 64 -5.19 -24.76 -1.00
C PHE A 64 -4.56 -25.04 -2.38
N LYS A 65 -3.38 -25.68 -2.43
CA LYS A 65 -2.64 -25.94 -3.68
C LYS A 65 -3.48 -26.63 -4.74
N LYS A 66 -4.22 -27.66 -4.34
CA LYS A 66 -5.06 -28.50 -5.23
C LYS A 66 -6.45 -27.92 -5.48
N THR A 67 -6.83 -26.85 -4.77
CA THR A 67 -8.13 -26.20 -4.91
C THR A 67 -8.25 -25.50 -6.26
N LYS A 68 -9.37 -25.72 -6.96
CA LYS A 68 -9.67 -25.10 -8.26
C LYS A 68 -10.53 -23.83 -8.17
N ARG A 69 -11.24 -23.62 -7.05
CA ARG A 69 -12.04 -22.41 -6.80
C ARG A 69 -11.21 -21.25 -6.28
N MET A 70 -11.80 -20.06 -6.35
CA MET A 70 -11.27 -18.88 -5.68
C MET A 70 -11.36 -19.04 -4.15
N ILE A 71 -10.39 -18.43 -3.47
CA ILE A 71 -10.21 -18.47 -2.02
C ILE A 71 -10.41 -17.05 -1.51
N ASN A 72 -11.29 -16.88 -0.53
CA ASN A 72 -11.48 -15.58 0.10
C ASN A 72 -10.52 -15.40 1.28
N ASP A 73 -10.31 -14.16 1.70
CA ASP A 73 -9.39 -13.83 2.79
C ASP A 73 -9.87 -14.38 4.15
N GLN A 74 -11.17 -14.66 4.36
CA GLN A 74 -11.66 -15.25 5.61
C GLN A 74 -11.17 -16.69 5.81
N GLU A 75 -11.09 -17.47 4.74
CA GLU A 75 -10.54 -18.83 4.79
C GLU A 75 -9.06 -18.83 5.13
N LEU A 76 -8.32 -17.87 4.58
CA LEU A 76 -6.91 -17.69 4.87
C LEU A 76 -6.69 -17.23 6.31
N LEU A 77 -7.48 -16.27 6.80
CA LEU A 77 -7.41 -15.81 8.19
C LEU A 77 -7.63 -16.95 9.18
N LYS A 78 -8.61 -17.84 8.94
CA LYS A 78 -8.84 -19.02 9.79
C LYS A 78 -7.63 -19.95 9.86
N CYS A 79 -6.88 -20.11 8.77
CA CYS A 79 -5.64 -20.88 8.79
C CYS A 79 -4.55 -20.15 9.57
N ILE A 80 -4.37 -18.85 9.32
CA ILE A 80 -3.39 -18.00 10.00
C ILE A 80 -3.61 -18.03 11.51
N GLU A 81 -4.85 -17.79 11.97
CA GLU A 81 -5.22 -17.81 13.39
C GLU A 81 -4.88 -19.12 14.09
N LYS A 82 -5.04 -20.26 13.40
CA LYS A 82 -4.76 -21.59 13.96
C LYS A 82 -3.27 -21.91 14.05
N THR A 83 -2.45 -21.28 13.21
CA THR A 83 -1.01 -21.56 13.11
C THR A 83 -0.14 -20.43 13.66
N LEU A 84 -0.74 -19.31 14.03
CA LEU A 84 -0.04 -18.12 14.51
C LEU A 84 0.74 -18.46 15.77
N ASP A 85 2.05 -18.22 15.71
CA ASP A 85 2.91 -18.24 16.89
C ASP A 85 2.53 -17.06 17.79
N LYS A 86 2.04 -17.36 19.00
CA LYS A 86 1.62 -16.36 19.98
C LYS A 86 2.77 -15.85 20.85
N GLU A 87 3.87 -16.57 20.90
CA GLU A 87 5.06 -16.20 21.68
C GLU A 87 5.99 -15.31 20.84
N ASN A 88 6.21 -15.67 19.58
CA ASN A 88 7.11 -14.96 18.66
C ASN A 88 6.44 -14.58 17.33
N PRO A 89 5.30 -13.85 17.34
CA PRO A 89 4.54 -13.55 16.13
C PRO A 89 5.35 -12.78 15.10
N ARG A 90 6.21 -11.84 15.52
CA ARG A 90 7.04 -11.05 14.61
C ARG A 90 7.98 -11.93 13.78
N GLU A 91 8.73 -12.80 14.44
CA GLU A 91 9.69 -13.71 13.79
C GLU A 91 8.97 -14.69 12.87
N TRP A 92 7.85 -15.26 13.36
CA TRP A 92 7.00 -16.13 12.56
C TRP A 92 6.51 -15.44 11.27
N TYR A 93 6.04 -14.21 11.36
CA TYR A 93 5.60 -13.45 10.19
C TYR A 93 6.75 -13.07 9.25
N TYR A 94 7.96 -12.78 9.75
CA TYR A 94 9.13 -12.58 8.90
C TYR A 94 9.48 -13.86 8.13
N ALA A 95 9.51 -15.01 8.80
CA ALA A 95 9.75 -16.29 8.15
C ALA A 95 8.72 -16.58 7.05
N LEU A 96 7.44 -16.29 7.29
CA LEU A 96 6.40 -16.41 6.27
C LEU A 96 6.56 -15.45 5.09
N MET A 97 7.04 -14.23 5.33
CA MET A 97 7.31 -13.27 4.25
C MET A 97 8.42 -13.78 3.34
N ASP A 98 9.54 -14.23 3.91
CA ASP A 98 10.68 -14.77 3.17
C ASP A 98 10.29 -16.06 2.42
N TYR A 99 9.58 -16.96 3.10
CA TYR A 99 9.10 -18.19 2.49
C TYR A 99 8.12 -17.90 1.35
N GLY A 100 7.19 -16.96 1.53
CA GLY A 100 6.24 -16.53 0.51
C GLY A 100 6.94 -15.96 -0.73
N ALA A 101 7.96 -15.12 -0.55
CA ALA A 101 8.76 -14.59 -1.65
C ALA A 101 9.50 -15.72 -2.39
N MET A 102 10.13 -16.64 -1.66
CA MET A 102 10.80 -17.80 -2.25
C MET A 102 9.82 -18.68 -3.04
N LEU A 103 8.62 -18.94 -2.52
CA LEU A 103 7.60 -19.73 -3.20
C LEU A 103 7.16 -19.08 -4.51
N LYS A 104 6.96 -17.75 -4.55
CA LYS A 104 6.63 -17.04 -5.80
C LYS A 104 7.70 -17.25 -6.87
N ASN A 105 8.97 -17.20 -6.47
CA ASN A 105 10.09 -17.39 -7.38
C ASN A 105 10.19 -18.85 -7.89
N LYS A 106 9.99 -19.84 -7.02
CA LYS A 106 10.17 -21.27 -7.38
C LYS A 106 8.95 -21.92 -8.02
N HIS A 107 7.74 -21.45 -7.70
CA HIS A 107 6.49 -22.13 -8.06
C HIS A 107 5.46 -21.21 -8.74
N GLY A 108 5.85 -19.97 -9.04
CA GLY A 108 4.92 -18.94 -9.53
C GLY A 108 4.06 -18.37 -8.41
N ASN A 109 3.33 -17.29 -8.71
CA ASN A 109 2.54 -16.56 -7.72
C ASN A 109 1.13 -17.17 -7.57
N PRO A 110 0.82 -17.94 -6.51
CA PRO A 110 -0.49 -18.58 -6.36
C PRO A 110 -1.60 -17.59 -5.97
N ASN A 111 -1.27 -16.31 -5.73
CA ASN A 111 -2.26 -15.30 -5.37
C ASN A 111 -3.34 -15.11 -6.44
N TYR A 112 -3.16 -15.57 -7.69
CA TYR A 112 -4.23 -15.57 -8.70
C TYR A 112 -5.50 -16.32 -8.26
N LYS A 113 -5.40 -17.21 -7.26
CA LYS A 113 -6.55 -17.91 -6.66
C LYS A 113 -7.30 -17.08 -5.62
N SER A 114 -6.82 -15.91 -5.22
CA SER A 114 -7.50 -15.06 -4.23
C SER A 114 -8.58 -14.20 -4.87
N THR A 115 -9.75 -14.11 -4.25
CA THR A 115 -10.85 -13.24 -4.71
C THR A 115 -10.44 -11.75 -4.79
N HIS A 116 -9.50 -11.34 -3.95
CA HIS A 116 -8.94 -9.98 -3.91
C HIS A 116 -7.75 -9.77 -4.85
N TYR A 117 -7.35 -10.80 -5.61
CA TYR A 117 -6.26 -10.66 -6.56
C TYR A 117 -6.61 -9.64 -7.63
N ARG A 118 -5.72 -8.67 -7.81
CA ARG A 118 -5.73 -7.72 -8.90
C ARG A 118 -4.32 -7.68 -9.47
N ARG A 119 -4.18 -7.99 -10.75
CA ARG A 119 -2.90 -7.83 -11.43
C ARG A 119 -2.64 -6.34 -11.56
N GLN A 120 -1.56 -5.86 -10.94
CA GLN A 120 -1.14 -4.48 -11.11
C GLN A 120 -0.80 -4.25 -12.59
N SER A 121 -1.40 -3.22 -13.19
CA SER A 121 -1.02 -2.79 -14.54
C SER A 121 0.47 -2.43 -14.60
N PRO A 122 1.11 -2.50 -15.78
CA PRO A 122 2.47 -2.00 -15.96
C PRO A 122 2.61 -0.56 -15.46
N PHE A 123 3.80 -0.21 -14.97
CA PHE A 123 4.08 1.17 -14.61
C PHE A 123 4.20 2.06 -15.86
N LYS A 124 4.94 1.57 -16.86
CA LYS A 124 5.14 2.24 -18.14
C LYS A 124 3.81 2.49 -18.86
N GLY A 125 3.58 3.73 -19.29
CA GLY A 125 2.35 4.19 -19.95
C GLY A 125 1.17 4.38 -19.00
N SER A 126 1.37 4.34 -17.67
CA SER A 126 0.29 4.50 -16.69
C SER A 126 0.24 5.91 -16.10
N ASN A 127 -0.91 6.30 -15.56
CA ASN A 127 -1.06 7.55 -14.79
C ASN A 127 -0.04 7.66 -13.63
N ARG A 128 0.42 6.53 -13.07
CA ARG A 128 1.42 6.56 -11.99
C ARG A 128 2.77 7.05 -12.49
N GLU A 129 3.14 6.71 -13.72
CA GLU A 129 4.36 7.19 -14.37
C GLU A 129 4.24 8.68 -14.69
N VAL A 130 3.15 9.09 -15.34
CA VAL A 130 2.88 10.51 -15.67
C VAL A 130 2.92 11.39 -14.42
N ARG A 131 2.24 10.97 -13.35
CA ARG A 131 2.28 11.68 -12.06
C ARG A 131 3.69 11.80 -11.49
N SER A 132 4.51 10.78 -11.66
CA SER A 132 5.90 10.81 -11.18
C SER A 132 6.72 11.83 -11.98
N TRP A 133 6.51 11.94 -13.28
CA TRP A 133 7.16 12.98 -14.10
C TRP A 133 6.69 14.39 -13.73
N ILE A 134 5.38 14.61 -13.61
CA ILE A 134 4.81 15.89 -13.17
C ILE A 134 5.40 16.31 -11.82
N LEU A 135 5.43 15.40 -10.84
CA LEU A 135 6.00 15.69 -9.52
C LEU A 135 7.50 16.00 -9.61
N LYS A 136 8.26 15.30 -10.45
CA LYS A 136 9.69 15.58 -10.67
C LYS A 136 9.93 16.99 -11.22
N GLU A 137 9.10 17.44 -12.16
CA GLU A 137 9.21 18.80 -12.70
C GLU A 137 8.88 19.86 -11.65
N ILE A 138 7.76 19.71 -10.94
CA ILE A 138 7.33 20.63 -9.87
C ILE A 138 8.33 20.65 -8.69
N LEU A 139 9.04 19.55 -8.45
CA LEU A 139 10.09 19.47 -7.42
C LEU A 139 11.33 20.29 -7.78
N LYS A 140 11.65 20.46 -9.07
CA LYS A 140 12.80 21.30 -9.49
C LYS A 140 12.54 22.77 -9.20
N LYS A 141 11.35 23.24 -9.55
CA LYS A 141 10.88 24.60 -9.30
C LYS A 141 9.35 24.62 -9.39
N ALA A 142 8.73 25.63 -8.78
CA ALA A 142 7.31 25.88 -9.02
C ALA A 142 7.11 26.28 -10.49
N GLN A 143 6.14 25.67 -11.17
CA GLN A 143 5.96 25.84 -12.62
C GLN A 143 4.51 26.08 -13.01
N GLY A 144 4.32 26.83 -14.09
CA GLY A 144 3.02 26.97 -14.74
C GLY A 144 2.60 25.68 -15.46
N GLU A 145 1.31 25.57 -15.75
CA GLU A 145 0.77 24.41 -16.48
C GLU A 145 1.41 24.22 -17.86
N GLU A 146 1.55 25.32 -18.61
CA GLU A 146 2.15 25.32 -19.96
C GLU A 146 3.62 24.91 -19.94
N GLU A 147 4.38 25.29 -18.91
CA GLU A 147 5.75 24.82 -18.75
C GLU A 147 5.80 23.30 -18.56
N ILE A 148 4.89 22.75 -17.75
CA ILE A 148 4.83 21.29 -17.52
C ILE A 148 4.43 20.55 -18.80
N LYS A 149 3.47 21.08 -19.57
CA LYS A 149 3.09 20.53 -20.88
C LYS A 149 4.27 20.54 -21.85
N ASN A 150 5.02 21.65 -21.88
CA ASN A 150 6.21 21.80 -22.71
C ASN A 150 7.38 20.90 -22.30
N GLU A 151 7.53 20.55 -21.02
CA GLU A 151 8.54 19.57 -20.59
C GLU A 151 8.10 18.12 -20.88
N LEU A 152 6.79 17.87 -20.85
CA LEU A 152 6.19 16.54 -21.00
C LEU A 152 5.49 16.34 -22.36
N GLN A 153 6.09 16.87 -23.44
CA GLN A 153 5.51 16.88 -24.80
C GLN A 153 5.13 15.49 -25.35
N SER A 154 5.74 14.43 -24.80
CA SER A 154 5.45 13.04 -25.17
C SER A 154 4.16 12.49 -24.54
N VAL A 155 3.52 13.24 -23.65
CA VAL A 155 2.28 12.89 -22.95
C VAL A 155 1.16 13.80 -23.45
N GLY A 156 -0.02 13.23 -23.73
CA GLY A 156 -1.20 14.03 -24.11
C GLY A 156 -1.57 15.06 -23.05
N GLU A 157 -1.87 16.29 -23.47
CA GLU A 157 -2.19 17.40 -22.57
C GLU A 157 -3.37 17.09 -21.64
N ASP A 158 -4.40 16.40 -22.15
CA ASP A 158 -5.57 15.95 -21.38
C ASP A 158 -5.18 15.03 -20.21
N VAL A 159 -4.19 14.16 -20.43
CA VAL A 159 -3.65 13.26 -19.41
C VAL A 159 -2.86 14.03 -18.36
N ILE A 160 -2.09 15.04 -18.77
CA ILE A 160 -1.34 15.91 -17.86
C ILE A 160 -2.31 16.68 -16.97
N GLU A 161 -3.31 17.35 -17.56
CA GLU A 161 -4.32 18.15 -16.85
C GLU A 161 -5.10 17.32 -15.83
N LYS A 162 -5.53 16.12 -16.23
CA LYS A 162 -6.24 15.19 -15.34
C LYS A 162 -5.38 14.77 -14.16
N ASN A 163 -4.09 14.50 -14.38
CA ASN A 163 -3.18 14.08 -13.32
C ASN A 163 -2.80 15.25 -12.40
N LEU A 164 -2.58 16.46 -12.93
CA LEU A 164 -2.37 17.67 -12.13
C LEU A 164 -3.58 17.95 -11.22
N SER A 165 -4.79 17.93 -11.79
CA SER A 165 -6.03 18.12 -11.03
C SER A 165 -6.19 17.09 -9.92
N ALA A 166 -5.87 15.83 -10.19
CA ALA A 166 -5.88 14.77 -9.19
C ALA A 166 -4.83 15.00 -8.09
N LEU A 167 -3.59 15.36 -8.45
CA LEU A 167 -2.52 15.66 -7.50
C LEU A 167 -2.85 16.83 -6.58
N VAL A 168 -3.54 17.86 -7.09
CA VAL A 168 -4.04 18.98 -6.29
C VAL A 168 -5.11 18.52 -5.32
N ARG A 169 -6.14 17.81 -5.81
CA ARG A 169 -7.24 17.30 -4.97
C ARG A 169 -6.74 16.36 -3.86
N GLU A 170 -5.73 15.56 -4.15
CA GLU A 170 -5.14 14.61 -3.20
C GLU A 170 -4.16 15.26 -2.20
N GLY A 171 -3.83 16.54 -2.40
CA GLY A 171 -2.93 17.30 -1.52
C GLY A 171 -1.45 16.93 -1.70
N PHE A 172 -1.03 16.55 -2.91
CA PHE A 172 0.39 16.40 -3.24
C PHE A 172 0.99 17.68 -3.83
N VAL A 173 0.16 18.49 -4.49
CA VAL A 173 0.54 19.73 -5.16
C VAL A 173 -0.44 20.83 -4.75
N LYS A 174 0.01 22.07 -4.61
CA LYS A 174 -0.84 23.27 -4.48
C LYS A 174 -0.78 24.09 -5.76
N LYS A 175 -1.92 24.65 -6.18
CA LYS A 175 -2.04 25.58 -7.32
C LYS A 175 -2.34 26.98 -6.79
N LYS A 176 -1.50 27.97 -7.13
CA LYS A 176 -1.73 29.39 -6.83
C LYS A 176 -1.37 30.22 -8.06
N ASN A 177 -2.28 31.07 -8.53
CA ASN A 177 -2.07 31.91 -9.73
C ASN A 177 -1.55 31.11 -10.94
N ASN A 178 -2.14 29.94 -11.18
CA ASN A 178 -1.71 28.98 -12.22
C ASN A 178 -0.30 28.38 -12.08
N ILE A 179 0.36 28.59 -10.94
CA ILE A 179 1.66 27.98 -10.62
C ILE A 179 1.42 26.79 -9.68
N TYR A 180 2.01 25.65 -10.02
CA TYR A 180 2.00 24.42 -9.24
C TYR A 180 3.28 24.30 -8.41
N SER A 181 3.14 23.89 -7.15
CA SER A 181 4.27 23.66 -6.22
C SER A 181 3.94 22.51 -5.26
N ILE A 182 4.95 21.87 -4.67
CA ILE A 182 4.73 20.86 -3.61
C ILE A 182 4.22 21.54 -2.33
N ILE A 183 3.42 20.79 -1.56
CA ILE A 183 2.90 21.22 -0.25
C ILE A 183 3.98 21.13 0.82
#